data_AF-A0A7D6ZZ62-F1
#
_entry.id   AF-A0A7D6ZZ62-F1
#
_cell.length_a   1.000
_cell.length_b   1.000
_cell.length_c   1.000
_cell.angle_alpha   90.00
_cell.angle_beta   90.00
_cell.angle_gamma   90.00
#
_symmetry.space_group_name_H-M   'P 1'
#
loop_
_entity.id
_entity.type
_entity.pdbx_description
1 polymer ?
#
loop_
_entity_poly.entity_id
_entity_poly.type
_entity_poly.pdbx_seq_one_letter_code
_entity_poly.pdbx_strand_id
1 'polypeptide(L)'
;MQAQLLPIVYIRNNTSQIIEDIYFSFDSIELMGSKAKKIKPNTTKNISLYLADRQKFQLEREDYDLVMHHRNKNKYVVVECYGISPSLNILVEIMTVYKDGTLGIKVDEKFSRV
;
A
#
# COMPACT_ATOMS: atom_id res chain seq x y z
N MET A 1 21.85 -7.81 -5.42
CA MET A 1 20.94 -6.68 -5.64
C MET A 1 20.50 -6.21 -4.29
N GLN A 2 20.91 -5.01 -3.88
CA GLN A 2 20.59 -4.45 -2.57
C GLN A 2 19.26 -3.68 -2.69
N ALA A 3 18.40 -3.81 -1.69
CA ALA A 3 17.07 -3.22 -1.66
C ALA A 3 16.79 -2.77 -0.24
N GLN A 4 16.16 -1.61 -0.11
CA GLN A 4 15.73 -1.12 1.19
C GLN A 4 14.38 -1.73 1.53
N LEU A 5 14.31 -2.40 2.67
CA LEU A 5 13.04 -2.82 3.25
C LEU A 5 12.25 -1.58 3.67
N LEU A 6 11.02 -1.50 3.22
CA LEU A 6 10.04 -0.48 3.60
C LEU A 6 9.06 -1.08 4.62
N PRO A 7 8.21 -0.24 5.24
CA PRO A 7 7.07 -0.69 6.03
C PRO A 7 6.29 -1.87 5.47
N ILE A 8 5.79 -2.73 6.36
CA ILE A 8 4.79 -3.75 6.00
C ILE A 8 3.43 -3.06 5.97
N VAL A 9 2.71 -3.24 4.86
CA VAL A 9 1.31 -2.81 4.73
C VAL A 9 0.39 -4.00 4.98
N TYR A 10 -0.51 -3.83 5.93
CA TYR A 10 -1.58 -4.75 6.25
C TYR A 10 -2.84 -4.26 5.56
N ILE A 11 -3.39 -5.05 4.65
CA ILE A 11 -4.65 -4.71 3.98
C ILE A 11 -5.74 -5.58 4.57
N ARG A 12 -6.64 -4.97 5.35
CA ARG A 12 -7.78 -5.63 5.95
C ARG A 12 -9.02 -5.39 5.09
N ASN A 13 -9.61 -6.48 4.59
CA ASN A 13 -10.87 -6.40 3.87
C ASN A 13 -12.04 -6.62 4.85
N ASN A 14 -12.71 -5.55 5.24
CA ASN A 14 -13.90 -5.59 6.11
C ASN A 14 -15.21 -5.72 5.31
N THR A 15 -15.13 -5.96 3.99
CA THR A 15 -16.29 -6.09 3.12
C THR A 15 -16.64 -7.56 2.88
N SER A 16 -17.84 -7.80 2.32
CA SER A 16 -18.28 -9.11 1.85
C SER A 16 -17.77 -9.48 0.45
N GLN A 17 -17.01 -8.61 -0.21
CA GLN A 17 -16.54 -8.80 -1.57
C GLN A 17 -15.07 -9.23 -1.60
N ILE A 18 -14.67 -9.97 -2.63
CA ILE A 18 -13.26 -10.25 -2.89
C ILE A 18 -12.65 -8.99 -3.53
N ILE A 19 -11.54 -8.52 -2.97
CA ILE A 19 -10.77 -7.41 -3.55
C ILE A 19 -9.58 -7.97 -4.30
N GLU A 20 -9.36 -7.47 -5.51
CA GLU A 20 -8.33 -7.98 -6.44
C GLU A 20 -7.54 -6.81 -7.02
N ASP A 21 -6.35 -7.10 -7.55
CA ASP A 21 -5.50 -6.13 -8.26
C ASP A 21 -5.15 -4.87 -7.46
N ILE A 22 -4.58 -5.08 -6.26
CA ILE A 22 -3.95 -4.01 -5.48
C ILE A 22 -2.43 -4.02 -5.70
N TYR A 23 -1.83 -2.84 -5.80
CA TYR A 23 -0.38 -2.65 -5.69
C TYR A 23 -0.05 -1.30 -5.04
N PHE A 24 1.21 -1.10 -4.68
CA PHE A 24 1.69 0.15 -4.07
C PHE A 24 2.83 0.77 -4.87
N SER A 25 2.88 2.09 -4.88
CA SER A 25 3.95 2.88 -5.46
C SER A 25 4.38 4.01 -4.53
N PHE A 26 5.60 4.49 -4.72
CA PHE A 26 5.92 5.88 -4.40
C PHE A 26 5.78 6.69 -5.67
N ASP A 27 4.92 7.71 -5.65
CA ASP A 27 4.53 8.47 -6.84
C ASP A 27 4.13 7.55 -8.02
N SER A 28 4.93 7.56 -9.09
CA SER A 28 4.75 6.77 -10.31
C SER A 28 5.54 5.46 -10.33
N ILE A 29 6.34 5.18 -9.29
CA ILE A 29 7.28 4.05 -9.25
C ILE A 29 6.68 2.91 -8.42
N GLU A 30 6.24 1.84 -9.10
CA GLU A 30 5.72 0.63 -8.46
C GLU A 30 6.79 -0.02 -7.55
N LEU A 31 6.46 -0.23 -6.28
CA LEU A 31 7.38 -0.85 -5.32
C LEU A 31 7.49 -2.35 -5.54
N MET A 32 8.66 -2.92 -5.27
CA MET A 32 8.86 -4.36 -5.33
C MET A 32 8.09 -5.07 -4.22
N GLY A 33 7.52 -6.24 -4.53
CA GLY A 33 6.71 -7.02 -3.58
C GLY A 33 5.29 -6.47 -3.32
N SER A 34 4.92 -5.36 -3.96
CA SER A 34 3.71 -4.59 -3.61
C SER A 34 2.38 -5.21 -4.03
N LYS A 35 2.37 -6.22 -4.90
CA LYS A 35 1.13 -6.74 -5.50
C LYS A 35 0.36 -7.67 -4.57
N ALA A 36 -0.92 -7.37 -4.36
CA ALA A 36 -1.90 -8.25 -3.77
C ALA A 36 -2.96 -8.63 -4.82
N LYS A 37 -2.85 -9.85 -5.38
CA LYS A 37 -3.79 -10.32 -6.42
C LYS A 37 -5.21 -10.53 -5.91
N LYS A 38 -5.37 -10.98 -4.66
CA LYS A 38 -6.67 -11.36 -4.09
C LYS A 38 -6.65 -11.23 -2.58
N ILE A 39 -7.68 -10.61 -2.02
CA ILE A 39 -7.92 -10.46 -0.59
C ILE A 39 -9.36 -10.88 -0.31
N LYS A 40 -9.53 -11.98 0.45
CA LYS A 40 -10.86 -12.55 0.74
C LYS A 40 -11.64 -11.67 1.72
N PRO A 41 -12.98 -11.74 1.72
CA PRO A 41 -13.81 -11.09 2.73
C PRO A 41 -13.34 -11.40 4.16
N ASN A 42 -13.35 -10.39 5.03
CA ASN A 42 -12.99 -10.49 6.45
C ASN A 42 -11.59 -11.07 6.72
N THR A 43 -10.66 -10.88 5.79
CA THR A 43 -9.26 -11.31 5.95
C THR A 43 -8.29 -10.14 5.88
N THR A 44 -7.11 -10.33 6.46
CA THR A 44 -6.00 -9.40 6.34
C THR A 44 -4.89 -10.02 5.49
N LYS A 45 -4.36 -9.26 4.54
CA LYS A 45 -3.20 -9.63 3.73
C LYS A 45 -2.03 -8.72 4.08
N ASN A 46 -0.88 -9.30 4.37
CA ASN A 46 0.35 -8.55 4.68
C ASN A 46 1.19 -8.44 3.41
N ILE A 47 1.71 -7.26 3.15
CA ILE A 47 2.52 -6.92 1.98
C ILE A 47 3.82 -6.28 2.45
N SER A 48 4.93 -6.97 2.24
CA SER A 48 6.27 -6.43 2.47
C SER A 48 6.69 -5.62 1.25
N LEU A 49 6.97 -4.34 1.47
CA LEU A 49 7.37 -3.43 0.41
C LEU A 49 8.89 -3.28 0.35
N TYR A 50 9.43 -3.15 -0.85
CA TYR A 50 10.85 -2.96 -1.06
C TYR A 50 11.10 -1.87 -2.10
N LEU A 51 12.06 -0.99 -1.81
CA LEU A 51 12.58 -0.03 -2.77
C LEU A 51 13.92 -0.54 -3.30
N ALA A 52 13.96 -0.91 -4.57
CA ALA A 52 15.20 -1.32 -5.21
C ALA A 52 16.14 -0.13 -5.35
N ASP A 53 17.46 -0.34 -5.28
CA ASP A 53 18.42 0.76 -5.40
C ASP A 53 18.29 1.52 -6.73
N ARG A 54 18.00 0.82 -7.83
CA ARG A 54 17.73 1.46 -9.14
C ARG A 54 16.52 2.39 -9.13
N GLN A 55 15.54 2.13 -8.25
CA GLN A 55 14.35 2.95 -8.10
C GLN A 55 14.63 4.19 -7.25
N LYS A 56 15.61 4.13 -6.32
CA LYS A 56 16.02 5.29 -5.52
C LYS A 56 16.48 6.45 -6.40
N PHE A 57 17.24 6.17 -7.46
CA PHE A 57 17.71 7.20 -8.40
C PHE A 57 16.59 7.84 -9.24
N GLN A 58 15.41 7.21 -9.31
CA GLN A 58 14.25 7.73 -10.05
C GLN A 58 13.40 8.66 -9.19
N LEU A 59 13.66 8.68 -7.88
CA LEU A 59 12.94 9.52 -6.96
C LEU A 59 13.63 10.89 -6.89
N GLU A 60 12.95 11.93 -7.39
CA GLU A 60 13.55 13.26 -7.63
C GLU A 60 13.53 14.20 -6.41
N ARG A 61 12.86 13.82 -5.33
CA ARG A 61 12.66 14.60 -4.09
C ARG A 61 12.90 13.70 -2.89
N GLU A 62 12.76 14.16 -1.64
CA GLU A 62 12.89 13.31 -0.44
C GLU A 62 11.54 12.95 0.20
N ASP A 63 10.46 13.52 -0.35
CA ASP A 63 9.09 13.40 0.13
C ASP A 63 8.25 12.68 -0.92
N TYR A 64 7.62 11.56 -0.56
CA TYR A 64 6.80 10.77 -1.47
C TYR A 64 5.52 10.30 -0.83
N ASP A 65 4.46 10.23 -1.62
CA ASP A 65 3.23 9.59 -1.18
C ASP A 65 3.33 8.08 -1.41
N LEU A 66 3.08 7.28 -0.36
CA LEU A 66 2.75 5.87 -0.55
C LEU A 66 1.34 5.79 -1.11
N VAL A 67 1.23 5.40 -2.37
CA VAL A 67 -0.05 5.32 -3.06
C VAL A 67 -0.46 3.87 -3.22
N MET A 68 -1.66 3.52 -2.72
CA MET A 68 -2.33 2.27 -3.05
C MET A 68 -3.11 2.44 -4.35
N HIS A 69 -2.96 1.49 -5.26
CA HIS A 69 -3.72 1.44 -6.51
C HIS A 69 -4.65 0.23 -6.48
N HIS A 70 -5.85 0.39 -7.04
CA HIS A 70 -6.84 -0.69 -7.22
C HIS A 70 -7.35 -0.69 -8.67
N ARG A 71 -7.22 -1.84 -9.36
CA ARG A 71 -7.65 -2.05 -10.75
C ARG A 71 -7.08 -1.03 -11.76
N ASN A 72 -5.88 -0.50 -11.51
CA ASN A 72 -5.18 0.52 -12.33
C ASN A 72 -5.93 1.84 -12.57
N LYS A 73 -7.10 2.05 -11.94
CA LYS A 73 -7.93 3.26 -12.12
C LYS A 73 -8.07 4.07 -10.84
N ASN A 74 -8.12 3.39 -9.70
CA ASN A 74 -8.38 4.02 -8.42
C ASN A 74 -7.07 4.16 -7.65
N LYS A 75 -6.80 5.35 -7.13
CA LYS A 75 -5.59 5.69 -6.38
C LYS A 75 -5.97 6.24 -5.02
N TYR A 76 -5.25 5.82 -3.99
CA TYR A 76 -5.47 6.26 -2.62
C TYR A 76 -4.12 6.59 -2.00
N VAL A 77 -3.94 7.83 -1.56
CA VAL A 77 -2.78 8.19 -0.74
C VAL A 77 -2.96 7.52 0.61
N VAL A 78 -1.98 6.69 0.98
CA VAL A 78 -2.00 5.91 2.22
C VAL A 78 -1.24 6.65 3.31
N VAL A 79 -0.05 7.15 3.00
CA VAL A 79 0.78 7.90 3.94
C VAL A 79 1.73 8.80 3.15
N GLU A 80 1.98 9.99 3.68
CA GLU A 80 3.04 10.87 3.20
C GLU A 80 4.37 10.43 3.84
N CYS A 81 5.30 9.94 3.03
CA CYS A 81 6.60 9.45 3.46
C CYS A 81 7.67 10.54 3.28
N TYR A 82 7.97 11.26 4.35
CA TYR A 82 9.09 12.20 4.43
C TYR A 82 10.37 11.46 4.85
N GLY A 83 11.40 11.44 4.01
CA GLY A 83 12.74 10.91 4.36
C GLY A 83 12.81 9.41 4.68
N ILE A 84 11.76 8.63 4.34
CA ILE A 84 11.61 7.18 4.57
C ILE A 84 12.07 6.74 5.98
N SER A 85 11.25 7.03 7.01
CA SER A 85 11.44 6.42 8.34
C SER A 85 10.94 4.96 8.34
N PRO A 86 11.82 3.96 8.55
CA PRO A 86 11.52 2.53 8.34
C PRO A 86 10.72 1.86 9.47
N SER A 87 10.10 2.62 10.37
CA SER A 87 9.72 2.10 11.70
C SER A 87 8.24 1.79 11.91
N LEU A 88 7.34 2.13 10.98
CA LEU A 88 5.90 2.05 11.24
C LEU A 88 5.20 1.14 10.24
N ASN A 89 4.57 0.09 10.74
CA ASN A 89 3.64 -0.70 9.93
C ASN A 89 2.36 0.10 9.67
N ILE A 90 1.75 -0.15 8.51
CA ILE A 90 0.55 0.58 8.07
C ILE A 90 -0.62 -0.39 7.95
N LEU A 91 -1.78 -0.04 8.47
CA LEU A 91 -3.02 -0.79 8.24
C LEU A 91 -3.94 0.01 7.31
N VAL A 92 -4.31 -0.60 6.20
CA VAL A 92 -5.35 -0.11 5.28
C VAL A 92 -6.58 -0.98 5.44
N GLU A 93 -7.65 -0.41 6.00
CA GLU A 93 -8.94 -1.05 6.15
C GLU A 93 -9.84 -0.69 4.96
N ILE A 94 -10.25 -1.68 4.17
CA ILE A 94 -11.26 -1.53 3.12
C ILE A 94 -12.62 -1.73 3.76
N MET A 95 -13.36 -0.64 3.92
CA MET A 95 -14.63 -0.59 4.65
C MET A 95 -15.84 -0.75 3.73
N THR A 96 -15.74 -0.34 2.47
CA THR A 96 -16.84 -0.37 1.51
C THR A 96 -16.31 -0.48 0.09
N VAL A 97 -17.05 -1.17 -0.79
CA VAL A 97 -16.87 -1.10 -2.24
C VAL A 97 -18.05 -0.35 -2.82
N TYR A 98 -17.79 0.80 -3.44
CA TYR A 98 -18.81 1.62 -4.07
C TYR A 98 -19.24 1.04 -5.43
N LYS A 99 -20.39 1.51 -5.94
CA LYS A 99 -20.98 1.00 -7.20
C LYS A 99 -20.06 1.19 -8.41
N ASP A 100 -19.23 2.22 -8.41
CA ASP A 100 -18.25 2.52 -9.45
C ASP A 100 -16.95 1.70 -9.33
N GLY A 101 -16.85 0.86 -8.29
CA GLY A 101 -15.67 0.04 -8.01
C GLY A 101 -14.57 0.75 -7.22
N THR A 102 -14.77 2.01 -6.81
CA THR A 102 -13.91 2.68 -5.84
C THR A 102 -14.10 2.06 -4.45
N LEU A 103 -13.12 2.28 -3.57
CA LEU A 103 -13.05 1.71 -2.23
C LEU A 103 -13.18 2.84 -1.20
N GLY A 104 -14.05 2.64 -0.22
CA GLY A 104 -14.00 3.41 1.02
C GLY A 104 -12.92 2.81 1.91
N ILE A 105 -11.84 3.55 2.13
CA ILE A 105 -10.70 3.08 2.95
C ILE A 105 -10.53 3.92 4.21
N LYS A 106 -9.95 3.30 5.24
CA LYS A 106 -9.44 3.96 6.44
C LYS A 106 -8.00 3.52 6.64
N VAL A 107 -7.12 4.46 7.00
CA VAL A 107 -5.69 4.18 7.19
C VAL A 107 -5.29 4.42 8.64
N ASP A 108 -4.48 3.51 9.19
CA ASP A 108 -3.75 3.67 10.44
C ASP A 108 -2.24 3.56 10.14
N GLU A 109 -1.56 4.70 10.20
CA GLU A 109 -0.15 4.86 9.85
C GLU A 109 0.81 4.41 10.98
N LYS A 110 0.28 4.09 12.17
CA LYS A 110 1.06 3.67 13.35
C LYS A 110 0.58 2.33 13.88
N PHE A 111 0.25 1.43 12.96
CA PHE A 111 -0.32 0.15 13.32
C PHE A 111 0.69 -0.70 14.10
N SER A 112 0.43 -0.91 15.39
CA SER A 112 1.15 -1.87 16.21
C SER A 112 0.29 -3.12 16.32
N ARG A 113 0.85 -4.27 15.90
CA ARG A 113 0.20 -5.56 16.11
C ARG A 113 0.37 -5.92 17.59
N VAL A 114 -0.66 -5.64 18.40
CA VAL A 114 -0.76 -6.17 19.78
C VAL A 114 -0.81 -7.70 19.73
#